data_AF-A0AAE9HUH4-F1
#
_entry.id   AF-A0AAE9HUH4-F1
#
_cell.length_a   1.000
_cell.length_b   1.000
_cell.length_c   1.000
_cell.angle_alpha   90.00
_cell.angle_beta   90.00
_cell.angle_gamma   90.00
#
_symmetry.space_group_name_H-M   'P 1'
#
loop_
_entity.id
_entity.type
_entity.pdbx_description
1 polymer ?
#
loop_
_entity_poly.entity_id
_entity_poly.type
_entity_poly.pdbx_seq_one_letter_code
_entity_poly.pdbx_strand_id
1 'polypeptide(L)'
;MNENRAAFYDTVRHSLFSGNLTQKQVDGMEALLTAISPFSVCEQAYMLATAYHETARTMQPIAEIGKGAGRKYGTWLTNSNGVCYCHAHGDKKRKPVVYTETDYPHLYYGRGYVQLTWLENYLRAGKELGSVLTDAGQLAREPKLAMRPDIAAMIMCFGMRDGWFTGRKLSDYIRGDQADYVNARRIINGTDKAQAIAAYARKFEAALRAMN
;
A
#
# COMPACT_ATOMS: atom_id res chain seq x y z
N MET A 1 20.83 -17.21 -6.42
CA MET A 1 19.83 -16.25 -5.89
C MET A 1 19.29 -16.64 -4.50
N ASN A 2 19.30 -17.91 -4.07
CA ASN A 2 18.69 -18.31 -2.78
C ASN A 2 19.54 -18.08 -1.52
N GLU A 3 20.86 -18.13 -1.58
CA GLU A 3 21.70 -18.05 -0.36
C GLU A 3 21.70 -16.64 0.28
N ASN A 4 21.62 -15.57 -0.52
CA ASN A 4 21.72 -14.20 0.01
C ASN A 4 20.49 -13.78 0.84
N ARG A 5 19.33 -14.41 0.60
CA ARG A 5 18.10 -14.11 1.35
C ARG A 5 18.05 -14.77 2.72
N ALA A 6 18.89 -15.77 2.99
CA ALA A 6 18.95 -16.43 4.29
C ALA A 6 19.30 -15.41 5.40
N ALA A 7 20.32 -14.57 5.18
CA ALA A 7 20.74 -13.54 6.12
C ALA A 7 19.66 -12.49 6.38
N PHE A 8 18.92 -12.09 5.35
CA PHE A 8 17.75 -11.21 5.49
C PHE A 8 16.70 -11.85 6.41
N TYR A 9 16.30 -13.09 6.10
CA TYR A 9 15.26 -13.78 6.86
C TYR A 9 15.67 -14.06 8.31
N ASP A 10 16.92 -14.40 8.55
CA ASP A 10 17.47 -14.57 9.90
C ASP A 10 17.39 -13.27 10.69
N THR A 11 17.80 -12.16 10.09
CA THR A 11 17.79 -10.84 10.75
C THR A 11 16.36 -10.39 11.09
N VAL A 12 15.42 -10.46 10.15
CA VAL A 12 14.04 -10.02 10.40
C VAL A 12 13.31 -10.95 11.37
N ARG A 13 13.59 -12.26 11.32
CA ARG A 13 12.99 -13.25 12.22
C ARG A 13 13.21 -12.86 13.68
N HIS A 14 14.43 -12.54 14.06
CA HIS A 14 14.76 -12.16 15.43
C HIS A 14 14.35 -10.71 15.76
N SER A 15 14.58 -9.77 14.86
CA SER A 15 14.40 -8.33 15.16
C SER A 15 12.95 -7.83 15.07
N LEU A 16 12.11 -8.46 14.22
CA LEU A 16 10.76 -7.99 13.88
C LEU A 16 9.68 -9.04 14.13
N PHE A 17 9.99 -10.32 14.02
CA PHE A 17 9.00 -11.40 14.09
C PHE A 17 9.15 -12.32 15.31
N SER A 18 9.83 -11.86 16.35
CA SER A 18 9.91 -12.53 17.66
C SER A 18 10.42 -13.99 17.57
N GLY A 19 11.33 -14.25 16.65
CA GLY A 19 12.00 -15.54 16.50
C GLY A 19 11.34 -16.52 15.53
N ASN A 20 10.15 -16.23 14.98
CA ASN A 20 9.45 -17.15 14.07
C ASN A 20 8.87 -16.43 12.85
N LEU A 21 8.84 -17.11 11.70
CA LEU A 21 8.20 -16.65 10.48
C LEU A 21 7.22 -17.72 9.98
N THR A 22 6.01 -17.29 9.65
CA THR A 22 5.05 -18.15 8.93
C THR A 22 5.35 -18.13 7.43
N GLN A 23 4.96 -19.19 6.71
CA GLN A 23 5.13 -19.23 5.25
C GLN A 23 4.43 -18.04 4.58
N LYS A 24 3.23 -17.65 5.04
CA LYS A 24 2.53 -16.46 4.53
C LYS A 24 3.33 -15.17 4.71
N GLN A 25 4.05 -15.01 5.82
CA GLN A 25 4.91 -13.82 6.01
C GLN A 25 6.09 -13.84 5.04
N VAL A 26 6.68 -15.02 4.79
CA VAL A 26 7.74 -15.19 3.80
C VAL A 26 7.22 -14.86 2.41
N ASP A 27 6.13 -15.48 1.97
CA ASP A 27 5.53 -15.24 0.65
C ASP A 27 5.17 -13.75 0.42
N GLY A 28 4.68 -13.09 1.48
CA GLY A 28 4.37 -11.66 1.46
C GLY A 28 5.60 -10.78 1.31
N MET A 29 6.66 -11.07 2.08
CA MET A 29 7.95 -10.39 1.96
C MET A 29 8.59 -10.64 0.59
N GLU A 30 8.46 -11.84 0.03
CA GLU A 30 8.95 -12.19 -1.30
C GLU A 30 8.30 -11.36 -2.41
N ALA A 31 6.98 -11.22 -2.36
CA ALA A 31 6.24 -10.36 -3.30
C ALA A 31 6.70 -8.89 -3.20
N LEU A 32 6.90 -8.40 -1.96
CA LEU A 32 7.38 -7.05 -1.73
C LEU A 32 8.82 -6.86 -2.22
N LEU A 33 9.75 -7.74 -1.84
CA LEU A 33 11.17 -7.71 -2.24
C LEU A 33 11.32 -7.70 -3.76
N THR A 34 10.47 -8.47 -4.45
CA THR A 34 10.44 -8.48 -5.92
C THR A 34 10.05 -7.10 -6.46
N ALA A 35 8.94 -6.52 -5.97
CA ALA A 35 8.43 -5.23 -6.44
C ALA A 35 9.35 -4.04 -6.11
N ILE A 36 10.05 -4.08 -4.97
CA ILE A 36 10.90 -2.99 -4.47
C ILE A 36 12.36 -3.10 -4.93
N SER A 37 12.75 -4.20 -5.57
CA SER A 37 14.14 -4.44 -6.01
C SER A 37 14.80 -3.29 -6.81
N PRO A 38 14.07 -2.47 -7.62
CA PRO A 38 14.70 -1.35 -8.34
C PRO A 38 15.03 -0.12 -7.48
N PHE A 39 14.61 -0.09 -6.21
CA PHE A 39 14.76 1.07 -5.33
C PHE A 39 16.04 0.99 -4.49
N SER A 40 16.46 2.11 -3.90
CA SER A 40 17.58 2.12 -2.94
C SER A 40 17.25 1.31 -1.68
N VAL A 41 18.27 0.82 -0.98
CA VAL A 41 18.09 0.03 0.26
C VAL A 41 17.22 0.76 1.29
N CYS A 42 17.40 2.07 1.45
CA CYS A 42 16.59 2.85 2.38
C CYS A 42 15.13 2.97 1.94
N GLU A 43 14.86 3.15 0.66
CA GLU A 43 13.48 3.15 0.14
C GLU A 43 12.81 1.80 0.33
N GLN A 44 13.52 0.70 0.01
CA GLN A 44 13.05 -0.66 0.21
C GLN A 44 12.71 -0.92 1.70
N ALA A 45 13.61 -0.54 2.60
CA ALA A 45 13.43 -0.69 4.04
C ALA A 45 12.17 0.03 4.54
N TYR A 46 11.93 1.26 4.05
CA TYR A 46 10.76 2.03 4.43
C TYR A 46 9.45 1.46 3.88
N MET A 47 9.47 0.93 2.64
CA MET A 47 8.31 0.25 2.05
C MET A 47 7.95 -1.04 2.83
N LEU A 48 8.94 -1.86 3.19
CA LEU A 48 8.73 -3.05 4.02
C LEU A 48 8.20 -2.70 5.41
N ALA A 49 8.74 -1.66 6.04
CA ALA A 49 8.28 -1.17 7.34
C ALA A 49 6.83 -0.68 7.29
N THR A 50 6.45 0.01 6.20
CA THR A 50 5.08 0.44 5.96
C THR A 50 4.15 -0.77 5.84
N ALA A 51 4.47 -1.72 4.96
CA ALA A 51 3.67 -2.94 4.81
C ALA A 51 3.55 -3.73 6.12
N TYR A 52 4.64 -3.86 6.88
CA TYR A 52 4.65 -4.51 8.19
C TYR A 52 3.69 -3.83 9.18
N HIS A 53 3.70 -2.50 9.24
CA HIS A 53 2.83 -1.75 10.13
C HIS A 53 1.35 -1.86 9.73
N GLU A 54 1.05 -1.56 8.47
CA GLU A 54 -0.32 -1.47 7.96
C GLU A 54 -1.04 -2.82 7.92
N THR A 55 -0.30 -3.92 7.76
CA THR A 55 -0.87 -5.28 7.70
C THR A 55 -0.88 -5.99 9.05
N ALA A 56 -0.63 -5.26 10.14
CA ALA A 56 -0.47 -5.83 11.48
C ALA A 56 0.53 -7.02 11.51
N ARG A 57 1.67 -6.85 10.81
CA ARG A 57 2.79 -7.82 10.73
C ARG A 57 2.48 -9.11 9.97
N THR A 58 1.33 -9.21 9.33
CA THR A 58 0.99 -10.40 8.51
C THR A 58 1.80 -10.43 7.21
N MET A 59 2.29 -9.26 6.75
CA MET A 59 2.95 -9.07 5.46
C MET A 59 2.06 -9.48 4.28
N GLN A 60 0.75 -9.55 4.48
CA GLN A 60 -0.23 -9.90 3.46
C GLN A 60 -1.13 -8.69 3.17
N PRO A 61 -1.55 -8.48 1.91
CA PRO A 61 -2.59 -7.51 1.60
C PRO A 61 -3.84 -7.76 2.45
N ILE A 62 -4.38 -6.72 3.09
CA ILE A 62 -5.60 -6.83 3.90
C ILE A 62 -6.73 -5.99 3.32
N ALA A 63 -7.96 -6.44 3.54
CA ALA A 63 -9.16 -5.67 3.28
C ALA A 63 -9.66 -5.03 4.58
N GLU A 64 -10.12 -3.78 4.49
CA GLU A 64 -10.70 -3.04 5.60
C GLU A 64 -11.85 -3.85 6.25
N ILE A 65 -11.74 -4.11 7.55
CA ILE A 65 -12.80 -4.76 8.33
C ILE A 65 -14.05 -3.88 8.28
N GLY A 66 -15.21 -4.49 8.02
CA GLY A 66 -16.46 -3.75 7.86
C GLY A 66 -16.58 -3.02 6.51
N LYS A 67 -15.59 -3.13 5.61
CA LYS A 67 -15.67 -2.69 4.21
C LYS A 67 -16.12 -1.23 4.04
N GLY A 68 -15.67 -0.35 4.95
CA GLY A 68 -16.02 1.06 4.93
C GLY A 68 -17.46 1.37 5.36
N ALA A 69 -18.14 0.48 6.07
CA ALA A 69 -19.48 0.74 6.62
C ALA A 69 -19.50 2.08 7.38
N GLY A 70 -20.48 2.93 7.06
CA GLY A 70 -20.60 4.28 7.64
C GLY A 70 -19.62 5.32 7.06
N ARG A 71 -18.76 4.94 6.10
CA ARG A 71 -17.88 5.85 5.37
C ARG A 71 -18.44 6.15 3.98
N LYS A 72 -18.14 7.35 3.48
CA LYS A 72 -18.58 7.83 2.16
C LYS A 72 -18.14 6.95 0.98
N TYR A 73 -17.04 6.20 1.11
CA TYR A 73 -16.52 5.28 0.08
C TYR A 73 -17.05 3.84 0.22
N GLY A 74 -17.78 3.54 1.30
CA GLY A 74 -18.24 2.22 1.67
C GLY A 74 -19.74 2.16 1.95
N THR A 75 -20.52 3.10 1.40
CA THR A 75 -21.97 3.17 1.58
C THR A 75 -22.63 3.60 0.29
N TRP A 76 -23.56 2.79 -0.19
CA TRP A 76 -24.47 3.19 -1.27
C TRP A 76 -25.54 4.14 -0.71
N LEU A 77 -25.71 5.27 -1.37
CA LEU A 77 -26.76 6.26 -1.11
C LEU A 77 -27.77 6.19 -2.25
N THR A 78 -29.03 6.53 -1.99
CA THR A 78 -30.09 6.54 -3.00
C THR A 78 -30.62 7.95 -3.17
N ASN A 79 -30.68 8.45 -4.41
CA ASN A 79 -31.27 9.75 -4.70
C ASN A 79 -32.81 9.65 -4.84
N SER A 80 -33.48 10.79 -5.04
CA SER A 80 -34.95 10.87 -5.20
C SER A 80 -35.50 10.06 -6.37
N ASN A 81 -34.65 9.73 -7.36
CA ASN A 81 -35.03 8.97 -8.55
C ASN A 81 -34.75 7.47 -8.38
N GLY A 82 -34.37 7.02 -7.18
CA GLY A 82 -34.07 5.61 -6.89
C GLY A 82 -32.69 5.15 -7.37
N VAL A 83 -31.81 6.05 -7.83
CA VAL A 83 -30.47 5.66 -8.31
C VAL A 83 -29.51 5.53 -7.13
N CYS A 84 -28.90 4.34 -7.02
CA CYS A 84 -27.82 4.06 -6.06
C CYS A 84 -26.50 4.67 -6.53
N TYR A 85 -25.87 5.48 -5.67
CA TYR A 85 -24.61 6.15 -5.93
C TYR A 85 -23.68 6.18 -4.71
N CYS A 86 -22.40 6.37 -4.93
CA CYS A 86 -21.37 6.48 -3.90
C CYS A 86 -20.37 7.59 -4.27
N HIS A 87 -19.63 8.11 -3.29
CA HIS A 87 -18.64 9.16 -3.54
C HIS A 87 -17.36 8.59 -4.15
N ALA A 88 -16.88 9.23 -5.21
CA ALA A 88 -15.67 8.81 -5.94
C ALA A 88 -14.37 9.26 -5.26
N HIS A 89 -14.40 10.28 -4.40
CA HIS A 89 -13.25 10.76 -3.62
C HIS A 89 -13.64 11.49 -2.31
N GLY A 90 -12.66 11.61 -1.41
CA GLY A 90 -12.82 12.21 -0.08
C GLY A 90 -12.28 13.63 0.09
N ASP A 91 -11.72 14.22 -0.98
CA ASP A 91 -11.15 15.57 -0.91
C ASP A 91 -12.23 16.62 -0.60
N LYS A 92 -12.10 17.26 0.57
CA LYS A 92 -13.04 18.28 1.06
C LYS A 92 -12.91 19.62 0.35
N LYS A 93 -11.80 19.86 -0.36
CA LYS A 93 -11.55 21.11 -1.11
C LYS A 93 -12.13 21.04 -2.53
N ARG A 94 -12.35 19.84 -3.06
CA ARG A 94 -12.93 19.61 -4.38
C ARG A 94 -14.44 19.45 -4.28
N LYS A 95 -15.15 19.79 -5.36
CA LYS A 95 -16.57 19.46 -5.50
C LYS A 95 -16.74 17.94 -5.39
N PRO A 96 -17.75 17.44 -4.65
CA PRO A 96 -17.99 16.01 -4.57
C PRO A 96 -18.27 15.43 -5.96
N VAL A 97 -17.55 14.38 -6.32
CA VAL A 97 -17.85 13.54 -7.48
C VAL A 97 -18.45 12.24 -6.97
N VAL A 98 -19.48 11.74 -7.66
CA VAL A 98 -20.15 10.47 -7.36
C VAL A 98 -20.12 9.56 -8.58
N TYR A 99 -20.30 8.27 -8.34
CA TYR A 99 -20.50 7.24 -9.36
C TYR A 99 -21.72 6.40 -9.00
N THR A 100 -22.37 5.80 -10.00
CA THR A 100 -23.52 4.94 -9.76
C THR A 100 -23.13 3.47 -9.66
N GLU A 101 -23.99 2.67 -9.05
CA GLU A 101 -23.83 1.21 -9.03
C GLU A 101 -23.84 0.61 -10.46
N THR A 102 -24.52 1.25 -11.40
CA THR A 102 -24.51 0.85 -12.82
C THR A 102 -23.16 1.09 -13.49
N ASP A 103 -22.50 2.22 -13.21
CA ASP A 103 -21.19 2.54 -13.79
C ASP A 103 -20.09 1.64 -13.19
N TYR A 104 -20.12 1.49 -11.86
CA TYR A 104 -19.17 0.68 -11.11
C TYR A 104 -19.90 -0.03 -9.95
N PRO A 105 -20.19 -1.35 -10.05
CA PRO A 105 -21.01 -2.07 -9.08
C PRO A 105 -20.25 -2.47 -7.80
N HIS A 106 -19.33 -1.61 -7.35
CA HIS A 106 -18.42 -1.89 -6.24
C HIS A 106 -18.24 -0.69 -5.32
N LEU A 107 -18.06 -0.99 -4.03
CA LEU A 107 -17.57 -0.04 -3.05
C LEU A 107 -16.04 -0.11 -2.94
N TYR A 108 -15.40 1.05 -2.91
CA TYR A 108 -13.95 1.21 -2.91
C TYR A 108 -13.42 1.48 -1.50
N TYR A 109 -13.68 0.54 -0.60
CA TYR A 109 -13.06 0.47 0.73
C TYR A 109 -11.60 0.01 0.68
N GLY A 110 -10.90 0.15 1.81
CA GLY A 110 -9.45 -0.09 1.92
C GLY A 110 -9.06 -1.50 1.51
N ARG A 111 -8.11 -1.61 0.57
CA ARG A 111 -7.46 -2.89 0.19
C ARG A 111 -5.95 -2.72 0.02
N GLY A 112 -5.22 -3.82 0.14
CA GLY A 112 -3.79 -3.84 -0.12
C GLY A 112 -2.93 -3.45 1.08
N TYR A 113 -1.62 -3.33 0.86
CA TYR A 113 -0.64 -2.98 1.90
C TYR A 113 -0.81 -1.58 2.48
N VAL A 114 -1.46 -0.66 1.74
CA VAL A 114 -1.61 0.76 2.13
C VAL A 114 -3.07 1.22 2.18
N GLN A 115 -4.01 0.26 2.23
CA GLN A 115 -5.46 0.54 2.33
C GLN A 115 -5.95 1.54 1.27
N LEU A 116 -5.77 1.20 -0.01
CA LEU A 116 -6.27 1.98 -1.14
C LEU A 116 -7.80 2.12 -1.04
N THR A 117 -8.29 3.35 -0.95
CA THR A 117 -9.72 3.69 -0.84
C THR A 117 -10.12 4.62 -1.98
N TRP A 118 -11.43 4.76 -2.24
CA TRP A 118 -12.05 5.64 -3.24
C TRP A 118 -11.87 5.23 -4.71
N LEU A 119 -12.95 5.29 -5.50
CA LEU A 119 -12.93 4.95 -6.94
C LEU A 119 -11.83 5.70 -7.70
N GLU A 120 -11.65 7.00 -7.43
CA GLU A 120 -10.64 7.82 -8.12
C GLU A 120 -9.23 7.24 -7.97
N ASN A 121 -8.88 6.71 -6.80
CA ASN A 121 -7.56 6.12 -6.59
C ASN A 121 -7.42 4.76 -7.29
N TYR A 122 -8.50 3.98 -7.41
CA TYR A 122 -8.49 2.73 -8.18
C TYR A 122 -8.35 3.00 -9.68
N LEU A 123 -9.01 4.03 -10.21
CA LEU A 123 -8.84 4.46 -11.61
C LEU A 123 -7.42 4.95 -11.87
N ARG A 124 -6.87 5.77 -10.97
CA ARG A 124 -5.48 6.22 -11.06
C ARG A 124 -4.52 5.04 -11.05
N ALA A 125 -4.60 4.18 -10.05
CA ALA A 125 -3.72 3.01 -9.95
C ALA A 125 -3.86 2.09 -11.17
N GLY A 126 -5.07 1.88 -11.69
CA GLY A 126 -5.29 1.13 -12.92
C GLY A 126 -4.57 1.74 -14.12
N LYS A 127 -4.67 3.07 -14.30
CA LYS A 127 -3.96 3.80 -15.36
C LYS A 127 -2.44 3.67 -15.26
N GLU A 128 -1.90 3.90 -14.06
CA GLU A 128 -0.45 3.90 -13.83
C GLU A 128 0.15 2.48 -13.91
N LEU A 129 -0.65 1.44 -13.64
CA LEU A 129 -0.28 0.04 -13.75
C LEU A 129 -0.68 -0.59 -15.09
N GLY A 130 -1.01 0.21 -16.11
CA GLY A 130 -1.55 -0.29 -17.38
C GLY A 130 -0.68 -1.33 -18.10
N SER A 131 0.63 -1.38 -17.85
CA SER A 131 1.54 -2.39 -18.44
C SER A 131 1.46 -3.78 -17.78
N VAL A 132 0.90 -3.87 -16.58
CA VAL A 132 0.75 -5.14 -15.82
C VAL A 132 -0.71 -5.56 -15.66
N LEU A 133 -1.63 -4.71 -16.12
CA LEU A 133 -3.07 -4.93 -16.17
C LEU A 133 -3.51 -5.11 -17.63
N THR A 134 -4.72 -5.62 -17.82
CA THR A 134 -5.34 -5.72 -19.15
C THR A 134 -5.62 -4.34 -19.75
N ASP A 135 -6.08 -3.40 -18.93
CA ASP A 135 -6.27 -2.00 -19.31
C ASP A 135 -6.36 -1.08 -18.08
N ALA A 136 -6.31 0.23 -18.32
CA ALA A 136 -6.34 1.27 -17.29
C ALA A 136 -7.59 1.24 -16.39
N GLY A 137 -8.70 0.68 -16.85
CA GLY A 137 -9.94 0.57 -16.09
C GLY A 137 -10.09 -0.74 -15.31
N GLN A 138 -9.20 -1.72 -15.52
CA GLN A 138 -9.36 -3.05 -14.93
C GLN A 138 -9.42 -3.02 -13.41
N LEU A 139 -8.56 -2.24 -12.75
CA LEU A 139 -8.52 -2.19 -11.29
C LEU A 139 -9.82 -1.60 -10.70
N ALA A 140 -10.46 -0.66 -11.41
CA ALA A 140 -11.75 -0.12 -11.00
C ALA A 140 -12.89 -1.13 -11.23
N ARG A 141 -12.88 -1.87 -12.34
CA ARG A 141 -13.88 -2.92 -12.62
C ARG A 141 -13.71 -4.16 -11.74
N GLU A 142 -12.49 -4.45 -11.29
CA GLU A 142 -12.17 -5.61 -10.45
C GLU A 142 -11.33 -5.21 -9.22
N PRO A 143 -11.91 -4.47 -8.25
CA PRO A 143 -11.15 -3.91 -7.12
C PRO A 143 -10.54 -4.97 -6.21
N LYS A 144 -10.99 -6.23 -6.28
CA LYS A 144 -10.36 -7.37 -5.61
C LYS A 144 -8.90 -7.60 -6.06
N LEU A 145 -8.51 -7.15 -7.26
CA LEU A 145 -7.13 -7.25 -7.75
C LEU A 145 -6.16 -6.46 -6.86
N ALA A 146 -6.60 -5.42 -6.16
CA ALA A 146 -5.79 -4.71 -5.17
C ALA A 146 -5.45 -5.56 -3.91
N MET A 147 -5.98 -6.79 -3.81
CA MET A 147 -5.61 -7.79 -2.79
C MET A 147 -4.59 -8.81 -3.32
N ARG A 148 -4.27 -8.82 -4.62
CA ARG A 148 -3.23 -9.68 -5.18
C ARG A 148 -1.86 -9.16 -4.71
N PRO A 149 -0.98 -9.96 -4.07
CA PRO A 149 0.25 -9.46 -3.45
C PRO A 149 1.16 -8.65 -4.38
N ASP A 150 1.31 -9.06 -5.63
CA ASP A 150 2.08 -8.35 -6.65
C ASP A 150 1.46 -7.00 -7.02
N ILE A 151 0.14 -6.94 -7.29
CA ILE A 151 -0.57 -5.69 -7.60
C ILE A 151 -0.55 -4.76 -6.39
N ALA A 152 -0.86 -5.27 -5.20
CA ALA A 152 -0.83 -4.49 -3.97
C ALA A 152 0.56 -3.90 -3.70
N ALA A 153 1.63 -4.68 -3.94
CA ALA A 153 2.99 -4.21 -3.81
C ALA A 153 3.28 -3.09 -4.82
N MET A 154 2.91 -3.25 -6.10
CA MET A 154 3.11 -2.22 -7.12
C MET A 154 2.33 -0.92 -6.81
N ILE A 155 1.07 -1.02 -6.35
CA ILE A 155 0.28 0.14 -5.91
C ILE A 155 1.00 0.89 -4.79
N MET A 156 1.52 0.18 -3.79
CA MET A 156 2.29 0.78 -2.71
C MET A 156 3.57 1.44 -3.23
N CYS A 157 4.36 0.72 -4.02
CA CYS A 157 5.67 1.17 -4.51
C CYS A 157 5.55 2.45 -5.34
N PHE A 158 4.72 2.44 -6.39
CA PHE A 158 4.54 3.59 -7.26
C PHE A 158 3.78 4.71 -6.56
N GLY A 159 2.80 4.38 -5.73
CA GLY A 159 2.10 5.37 -4.91
C GLY A 159 3.02 6.13 -3.97
N MET A 160 4.00 5.47 -3.37
CA MET A 160 5.01 6.11 -2.52
C MET A 160 6.06 6.86 -3.33
N ARG A 161 6.50 6.31 -4.47
CA ARG A 161 7.48 6.94 -5.36
C ARG A 161 6.98 8.26 -5.96
N ASP A 162 5.71 8.28 -6.36
CA ASP A 162 5.14 9.37 -7.16
C ASP A 162 4.13 10.21 -6.37
N GLY A 163 3.93 9.91 -5.09
CA GLY A 163 3.13 10.69 -4.16
C GLY A 163 1.62 10.64 -4.41
N TRP A 164 1.06 9.46 -4.66
CA TRP A 164 -0.35 9.33 -5.03
C TRP A 164 -1.31 9.59 -3.87
N PHE A 165 -0.89 9.34 -2.64
CA PHE A 165 -1.78 9.34 -1.47
C PHE A 165 -1.95 10.71 -0.85
N THR A 166 -0.84 11.40 -0.53
CA THR A 166 -0.85 12.71 0.14
C THR A 166 -0.20 13.82 -0.69
N GLY A 167 0.35 13.50 -1.86
CA GLY A 167 1.21 14.38 -2.65
C GLY A 167 2.68 14.38 -2.20
N ARG A 168 3.03 13.72 -1.09
CA ARG A 168 4.42 13.53 -0.65
C ARG A 168 4.99 12.23 -1.22
N LYS A 169 6.26 12.25 -1.58
CA LYS A 169 6.94 11.12 -2.24
C LYS A 169 8.21 10.70 -1.52
N LEU A 170 8.73 9.52 -1.84
CA LEU A 170 9.98 8.98 -1.27
C LEU A 170 11.14 9.97 -1.36
N SER A 171 11.36 10.58 -2.53
CA SER A 171 12.45 11.53 -2.78
C SER A 171 12.37 12.84 -1.97
N ASP A 172 11.25 13.10 -1.30
CA ASP A 172 11.12 14.20 -0.33
C ASP A 172 11.86 13.90 0.99
N TYR A 173 12.07 12.62 1.34
CA TYR A 173 12.60 12.19 2.66
C TYR A 173 13.74 11.18 2.59
N ILE A 174 13.87 10.44 1.50
CA ILE A 174 14.86 9.37 1.32
C ILE A 174 15.59 9.62 0.00
N ARG A 175 16.92 9.68 0.06
CA ARG A 175 17.81 9.93 -1.08
C ARG A 175 19.07 9.09 -0.95
N GLY A 176 19.15 8.02 -1.74
CA GLY A 176 20.23 7.04 -1.63
C GLY A 176 20.26 6.44 -0.23
N ASP A 177 21.40 6.51 0.43
CA ASP A 177 21.59 6.00 1.81
C ASP A 177 21.15 6.99 2.92
N GLN A 178 20.66 8.18 2.57
CA GLN A 178 20.16 9.15 3.54
C GLN A 178 18.65 9.03 3.67
N ALA A 179 18.15 8.77 4.88
CA ALA A 179 16.73 8.56 5.12
C ALA A 179 16.21 9.26 6.38
N ASP A 180 15.19 10.10 6.19
CA ASP A 180 14.32 10.58 7.26
C ASP A 180 13.06 9.71 7.35
N TYR A 181 13.20 8.51 7.90
CA TYR A 181 12.08 7.58 8.04
C TYR A 181 10.93 8.10 8.91
N VAL A 182 11.21 9.04 9.82
CA VAL A 182 10.17 9.59 10.69
C VAL A 182 9.24 10.48 9.87
N ASN A 183 9.79 11.43 9.11
CA ASN A 183 8.98 12.32 8.29
C ASN A 183 8.44 11.64 7.03
N ALA A 184 9.07 10.55 6.56
CA ALA A 184 8.54 9.73 5.47
C ALA A 184 7.12 9.21 5.71
N ARG A 185 6.66 9.13 6.98
CA ARG A 185 5.26 8.76 7.30
C ARG A 185 4.22 9.61 6.57
N ARG A 186 4.59 10.85 6.25
CA ARG A 186 3.80 11.82 5.49
C ARG A 186 3.39 11.36 4.09
N ILE A 187 4.08 10.37 3.53
CA ILE A 187 3.75 9.76 2.23
C ILE A 187 2.42 9.01 2.28
N ILE A 188 2.14 8.31 3.38
CA ILE A 188 0.94 7.46 3.52
C ILE A 188 -0.15 8.16 4.33
N ASN A 189 0.22 8.79 5.45
CA ASN A 189 -0.71 9.46 6.36
C ASN A 189 -0.01 10.68 7.00
N GLY A 190 -0.50 11.26 8.10
CA GLY A 190 0.18 12.31 8.85
C GLY A 190 1.47 11.83 9.52
N THR A 191 1.60 12.03 10.83
CA THR A 191 2.77 11.57 11.62
C THR A 191 2.40 10.52 12.66
N ASP A 192 1.18 9.98 12.59
CA ASP A 192 0.78 8.90 13.49
C ASP A 192 1.67 7.67 13.31
N LYS A 193 2.12 7.12 14.44
CA LYS A 193 3.08 5.99 14.54
C LYS A 193 4.41 6.18 13.79
N ALA A 194 4.76 7.41 13.39
CA ALA A 194 5.98 7.70 12.61
C ALA A 194 7.25 7.13 13.25
N GLN A 195 7.42 7.28 14.56
CA GLN A 195 8.59 6.75 15.29
C GLN A 195 8.65 5.21 15.28
N ALA A 196 7.50 4.54 15.44
CA ALA A 196 7.44 3.09 15.41
C ALA A 196 7.79 2.54 14.02
N ILE A 197 7.23 3.16 12.97
CA ILE A 197 7.52 2.78 11.58
C ILE A 197 8.98 3.04 11.24
N ALA A 198 9.55 4.17 11.68
CA ALA A 198 10.97 4.46 11.50
C ALA A 198 11.86 3.42 12.20
N ALA A 199 11.48 2.97 13.40
CA ALA A 199 12.20 1.90 14.09
C ALA A 199 12.13 0.57 13.34
N TYR A 200 10.99 0.23 12.72
CA TYR A 200 10.89 -0.95 11.84
C TYR A 200 11.74 -0.79 10.58
N ALA A 201 11.74 0.40 9.96
CA ALA A 201 12.54 0.69 8.76
C ALA A 201 14.02 0.48 9.02
N ARG A 202 14.56 0.95 10.15
CA ARG A 202 15.97 0.68 10.52
C ARG A 202 16.30 -0.81 10.65
N LYS A 203 15.37 -1.62 11.17
CA LYS A 203 15.55 -3.07 11.28
C LYS A 203 15.52 -3.76 9.91
N PHE A 204 14.60 -3.36 9.03
CA PHE A 204 14.57 -3.85 7.65
C PHE A 204 15.79 -3.40 6.86
N GLU A 205 16.27 -2.18 7.06
CA GLU A 205 17.49 -1.68 6.43
C GLU A 205 18.69 -2.54 6.82
N ALA A 206 18.88 -2.82 8.12
CA ALA A 206 19.94 -3.71 8.58
C ALA A 206 19.84 -5.10 7.94
N ALA A 207 18.63 -5.67 7.84
CA ALA A 207 18.41 -6.96 7.20
C ALA A 207 18.71 -6.95 5.69
N LEU A 208 18.33 -5.88 4.99
CA LEU A 208 18.60 -5.72 3.55
C LEU A 208 20.10 -5.52 3.28
N ARG A 209 20.80 -4.78 4.15
CA ARG A 209 22.26 -4.62 4.02
C ARG A 209 23.01 -5.93 4.30
N ALA A 210 22.48 -6.80 5.15
CA ALA A 210 23.04 -8.14 5.36
C ALA A 210 22.80 -9.11 4.18
N MET A 211 21.93 -8.74 3.23
CA MET A 211 21.63 -9.48 2.01
C MET A 211 22.57 -9.11 0.84
N ASN A 212 23.46 -8.13 0.99
CA ASN A 212 24.33 -7.60 -0.06
C ASN A 212 25.80 -7.74 0.33
#